data_AF-A0A960FIX3-F1
#
_entry.id   AF-A0A960FIX3-F1
#
_cell.length_a   1.000
_cell.length_b   1.000
_cell.length_c   1.000
_cell.angle_alpha   90.00
_cell.angle_beta   90.00
_cell.angle_gamma   90.00
#
_symmetry.space_group_name_H-M   'P 1'
#
loop_
_entity.id
_entity.type
_entity.pdbx_description
1 polymer ?
#
loop_
_entity_poly.entity_id
_entity_poly.type
_entity_poly.pdbx_seq_one_letter_code
_entity_poly.pdbx_strand_id
1 'polypeptide(L)'
;MTRYEREALLQQVLEPSKNIAEGYETELFVTTDGHVYAGKVLEETDTLVVLRDDPYGQIAPLELPKDEIESRARYELSTMPTGLLSTFEREEILDLLAYLESLREDGE
;
A
#
# COMPACT_ATOMS: atom_id res chain seq x y z
N MET A 1 -17.21 -19.28 1.27
CA MET A 1 -17.68 -17.89 1.05
C MET A 1 -16.47 -17.06 0.65
N THR A 2 -16.38 -16.80 -0.65
CA THR A 2 -15.26 -16.17 -1.37
C THR A 2 -15.21 -14.68 -1.06
N ARG A 3 -14.23 -14.23 -0.28
CA ARG A 3 -14.19 -12.82 0.17
C ARG A 3 -13.81 -11.82 -0.94
N TYR A 4 -13.44 -12.26 -2.14
CA TYR A 4 -13.40 -11.40 -3.32
C TYR A 4 -13.85 -12.20 -4.55
N GLU A 5 -15.08 -11.97 -5.01
CA GLU A 5 -15.52 -12.41 -6.34
C GLU A 5 -14.73 -11.60 -7.40
N ARG A 6 -14.43 -12.17 -8.57
CA ARG A 6 -13.62 -11.57 -9.66
C ARG A 6 -13.74 -10.06 -9.85
N GLU A 7 -14.95 -9.54 -9.71
CA GLU A 7 -15.28 -8.12 -9.77
C GLU A 7 -14.48 -7.28 -8.76
N ALA A 8 -14.35 -7.74 -7.53
CA ALA A 8 -13.62 -7.03 -6.48
C ALA A 8 -12.10 -7.04 -6.69
N LEU A 9 -11.53 -8.06 -7.33
CA LEU A 9 -10.12 -8.07 -7.73
C LEU A 9 -9.89 -7.08 -8.86
N LEU A 10 -10.73 -7.12 -9.89
CA LEU A 10 -10.65 -6.16 -11.00
C LEU A 10 -10.81 -4.71 -10.51
N GLN A 11 -11.74 -4.47 -9.58
CA GLN A 11 -11.95 -3.17 -8.98
C GLN A 11 -10.72 -2.68 -8.18
N GLN A 12 -10.02 -3.56 -7.46
CA GLN A 12 -8.78 -3.19 -6.75
C GLN A 12 -7.64 -2.82 -7.70
N VAL A 13 -7.55 -3.45 -8.87
CA VAL A 13 -6.53 -3.11 -9.87
C VAL A 13 -6.87 -1.80 -10.60
N LEU A 14 -8.16 -1.55 -10.86
CA LEU A 14 -8.62 -0.33 -11.53
C LEU A 14 -8.62 0.89 -10.59
N GLU A 15 -9.01 0.68 -9.33
CA GLU A 15 -9.15 1.73 -8.31
C GLU A 15 -8.33 1.36 -7.05
N PRO A 16 -6.99 1.30 -7.13
CA PRO A 16 -6.15 0.78 -6.04
C PRO A 16 -6.21 1.60 -4.75
N SER A 17 -6.64 2.86 -4.83
CA SER A 17 -6.80 3.75 -3.68
C SER A 17 -8.17 3.63 -3.00
N LYS A 18 -9.13 2.92 -3.59
CA LYS A 18 -10.52 2.86 -3.09
C LYS A 18 -10.66 2.02 -1.83
N ASN A 19 -9.86 0.96 -1.70
CA ASN A 19 -9.76 0.15 -0.49
C ASN A 19 -8.30 -0.27 -0.34
N ILE A 20 -7.56 0.40 0.55
CA ILE A 20 -6.20 0.00 0.90
C ILE A 20 -6.29 -1.12 1.93
N ALA A 21 -5.67 -2.26 1.65
CA ALA A 21 -5.67 -3.40 2.56
C ALA A 21 -4.91 -3.07 3.86
N GLU A 22 -5.36 -3.68 4.96
CA GLU A 22 -4.71 -3.55 6.26
C GLU A 22 -3.25 -4.06 6.19
N GLY A 23 -2.32 -3.26 6.68
CA GLY A 23 -0.88 -3.50 6.54
C GLY A 23 -0.27 -2.97 5.23
N TYR A 24 -1.05 -2.33 4.35
CA TYR A 24 -0.55 -1.61 3.17
C TYR A 24 -0.85 -0.11 3.23
N GLU A 25 -1.37 0.38 4.35
CA GLU A 25 -1.56 1.82 4.55
C GLU A 25 -0.21 2.56 4.55
N THR A 26 -0.20 3.68 3.83
CA THR A 26 0.88 4.65 3.89
C THR A 26 0.45 5.79 4.79
N GLU A 27 1.35 6.25 5.64
CA GLU A 27 1.13 7.38 6.52
C GLU A 27 2.09 8.51 6.17
N LEU A 28 1.56 9.73 6.22
CA LEU A 28 2.28 10.98 6.04
C LEU A 28 2.62 11.57 7.39
N PHE A 29 3.88 11.97 7.55
CA PHE A 29 4.41 12.63 8.72
C PHE A 29 5.01 13.96 8.29
N VAL A 30 4.53 15.05 8.89
CA VAL A 30 5.15 16.37 8.78
C VAL A 30 5.95 16.60 10.03
N THR A 31 7.25 16.88 9.90
CA THR A 31 8.10 17.21 11.04
C THR A 31 8.13 18.70 11.33
N THR A 32 8.48 19.07 12.55
CA THR A 32 8.60 20.46 13.00
C THR A 32 9.64 21.26 12.19
N ASP A 33 10.59 20.57 11.55
CA ASP A 33 11.59 21.15 10.66
C ASP A 33 11.08 21.34 9.22
N GLY A 34 9.82 21.02 8.95
CA GLY A 34 9.15 21.18 7.66
C GLY A 34 9.40 20.06 6.66
N HIS A 35 9.98 18.94 7.08
CA HIS A 35 10.13 17.76 6.21
C HIS A 35 8.85 16.94 6.18
N VAL A 36 8.59 16.32 5.03
CA VAL A 36 7.45 15.41 4.84
C VAL A 36 7.98 14.03 4.54
N TYR A 37 7.62 13.07 5.37
CA TYR A 37 7.93 11.66 5.18
C TYR A 37 6.64 10.89 4.88
N ALA A 38 6.71 9.96 3.94
CA ALA A 38 5.62 9.06 3.61
C ALA A 38 6.12 7.63 3.67
N GLY A 39 5.42 6.77 4.38
CA GLY A 39 5.81 5.36 4.46
C GLY A 39 4.84 4.51 5.27
N LYS A 40 5.07 3.21 5.21
CA LYS A 40 4.39 2.24 6.06
C LYS A 40 5.03 2.24 7.44
N VAL A 41 4.22 2.32 8.50
CA VAL A 41 4.69 2.12 9.87
C VAL A 41 5.03 0.64 10.08
N LEU A 42 6.29 0.36 10.42
CA LEU A 42 6.76 -0.98 10.76
C LEU A 42 6.64 -1.24 12.25
N GLU A 43 6.99 -0.24 13.05
CA GLU A 43 7.02 -0.30 14.50
C GLU A 43 6.70 1.09 15.05
N GLU A 44 6.00 1.13 16.19
CA GLU A 44 5.72 2.35 16.92
C GLU A 44 5.91 2.09 18.42
N THR A 45 6.76 2.89 19.05
CA THR A 45 6.99 2.89 20.50
C THR A 45 6.48 4.19 21.12
N ASP A 46 6.65 4.38 22.43
CA ASP A 46 6.24 5.62 23.09
C ASP A 46 7.00 6.86 22.60
N THR A 47 8.20 6.68 22.05
CA THR A 47 9.09 7.79 21.64
C THR A 47 9.43 7.80 20.15
N LEU A 48 9.23 6.69 19.43
CA LEU A 48 9.71 6.52 18.06
C LEU A 48 8.63 5.95 17.15
N VAL A 49 8.64 6.39 15.90
CA VAL A 49 7.94 5.75 14.77
C VAL A 49 8.98 5.27 13.77
N VAL A 50 8.95 3.98 13.44
CA VAL A 50 9.81 3.38 12.41
C VAL A 50 9.01 3.25 11.13
N LEU A 51 9.45 3.93 10.08
CA LEU A 51 8.82 3.99 8.78
C LEU A 51 9.61 3.23 7.73
N ARG A 52 8.88 2.63 6.79
CA ARG A 52 9.43 2.15 5.52
C ARG A 52 8.83 2.96 4.39
N ASP A 53 9.65 3.83 3.82
CA ASP A 53 9.34 4.61 2.62
C ASP A 53 9.52 3.79 1.33
N ASP A 54 10.42 2.81 1.34
CA ASP A 54 10.68 1.93 0.21
C ASP A 54 9.79 0.67 0.22
N PRO A 55 8.84 0.52 -0.74
CA PRO A 55 8.01 -0.67 -0.83
C PRO A 55 8.81 -1.95 -1.17
N TYR A 56 10.03 -1.82 -1.70
CA TYR A 56 10.90 -2.95 -2.06
C TYR A 56 11.84 -3.38 -0.94
N GLY A 57 11.92 -2.64 0.17
CA GLY A 57 12.72 -2.97 1.35
C GLY A 57 14.24 -2.99 1.11
N GLN A 58 14.72 -2.32 0.07
CA GLN A 58 16.13 -2.15 -0.26
C GLN A 58 16.78 -1.03 0.56
N ILE A 59 15.99 -0.06 1.02
CA ILE A 59 16.43 1.04 1.87
C ILE A 59 16.17 0.70 3.34
N ALA A 60 17.10 1.10 4.21
CA ALA A 60 16.94 0.95 5.65
C ALA A 60 15.72 1.75 6.14
N PRO A 61 14.95 1.24 7.12
CA PRO A 61 13.84 1.98 7.71
C PRO A 61 14.26 3.34 8.27
N LEU A 62 13.38 4.32 8.13
CA LEU A 62 13.54 5.64 8.71
C LEU A 62 13.00 5.64 10.14
N GLU A 63 13.78 6.14 11.07
CA GLU A 63 13.37 6.34 12.46
C GLU A 63 12.99 7.80 12.66
N LEU A 64 11.74 8.06 13.08
CA LEU A 64 11.22 9.39 13.39
C LEU A 64 10.91 9.52 14.89
N PRO A 65 11.60 10.40 15.62
CA PRO A 65 11.23 10.77 16.98
C PRO A 65 9.85 11.43 17.02
N LYS A 66 9.00 11.02 17.96
CA LYS A 66 7.62 11.52 18.06
C LYS A 66 7.52 12.99 18.44
N ASP A 67 8.52 13.51 19.13
CA ASP A 67 8.66 14.93 19.50
C ASP A 67 9.00 15.83 18.30
N GLU A 68 9.53 15.25 17.22
CA GLU A 68 9.77 15.96 15.96
C GLU A 68 8.57 15.92 15.01
N ILE A 69 7.51 15.16 15.31
CA ILE A 69 6.31 15.04 14.47
C ILE A 69 5.34 16.17 14.80
N GLU A 70 5.13 17.08 13.85
CA GLU A 70 4.13 18.13 13.94
C GLU A 70 2.73 17.62 13.59
N SER A 71 2.59 16.81 12.54
CA SER A 71 1.31 16.21 12.16
C SER A 71 1.45 14.86 11.48
N ARG A 72 0.40 14.06 11.60
CA ARG A 72 0.28 12.71 11.03
C ARG A 72 -1.06 12.58 10.32
N ALA A 73 -1.05 12.03 9.12
CA ALA A 73 -2.26 11.74 8.35
C ALA A 73 -2.13 10.41 7.61
N ARG A 74 -3.25 9.71 7.42
CA ARG A 74 -3.28 8.57 6.50
C ARG A 74 -3.20 9.09 5.06
N TYR A 75 -2.36 8.49 4.26
CA TYR A 75 -2.29 8.79 2.84
C TYR A 75 -3.41 8.06 2.11
N GLU A 76 -4.26 8.82 1.41
CA GLU A 76 -5.43 8.27 0.70
C GLU A 76 -5.03 7.61 -0.63
N LEU A 77 -3.81 7.85 -1.10
CA LEU A 77 -3.29 7.29 -2.35
C LEU A 77 -2.53 5.98 -2.06
N SER A 78 -2.95 4.92 -2.74
CA SER A 78 -2.26 3.63 -2.71
C SER A 78 -0.90 3.72 -3.41
N THR A 79 0.07 2.95 -2.91
CA THR A 79 1.39 2.78 -3.53
C THR A 79 1.35 1.89 -4.78
N MET A 80 0.22 1.22 -5.06
CA MET A 80 0.04 0.48 -6.30
C MET A 80 -0.01 1.43 -7.51
N PRO A 81 0.67 1.10 -8.62
CA PRO A 81 0.63 1.90 -9.83
C PRO A 81 -0.80 1.95 -10.39
N THR A 82 -1.25 3.14 -10.76
CA THR A 82 -2.51 3.32 -11.48
C THR A 82 -2.31 3.10 -12.97
N GLY A 83 -3.38 2.71 -13.67
CA GLY A 83 -3.36 2.57 -15.12
C GLY A 83 -2.57 1.36 -15.64
N LEU A 84 -2.22 0.40 -14.78
CA LEU A 84 -1.53 -0.84 -15.18
C LEU A 84 -2.25 -1.55 -16.34
N LEU A 85 -3.59 -1.60 -16.29
CA LEU A 85 -4.41 -2.25 -17.32
C LEU A 85 -4.65 -1.39 -18.57
N SER A 86 -4.18 -0.14 -18.60
CA SER A 86 -4.47 0.77 -19.73
C SER A 86 -3.82 0.33 -21.04
N THR A 87 -2.78 -0.50 -20.95
CA THR A 87 -2.05 -1.04 -22.10
C THR A 87 -2.44 -2.48 -22.42
N PHE A 88 -3.34 -3.09 -21.64
CA PHE A 88 -3.72 -4.49 -21.77
C PHE A 88 -4.97 -4.60 -22.66
N GLU A 89 -4.98 -5.60 -23.54
CA GLU A 89 -6.19 -6.02 -24.23
C GLU A 89 -7.11 -6.80 -23.30
N ARG A 90 -8.39 -6.92 -23.67
CA ARG A 90 -9.40 -7.60 -22.84
C ARG A 90 -9.00 -9.02 -22.47
N GLU A 91 -8.40 -9.75 -23.40
CA GLU A 91 -7.96 -11.15 -23.20
C GLU A 91 -6.82 -11.23 -22.17
N GLU A 92 -5.87 -10.31 -22.25
CA GLU A 92 -4.74 -10.23 -21.30
C GLU A 92 -5.20 -9.88 -19.87
N ILE A 93 -6.24 -9.04 -19.74
CA ILE A 93 -6.87 -8.75 -18.44
C ILE A 93 -7.53 -10.01 -17.86
N LEU A 94 -8.22 -10.79 -18.70
CA LEU A 94 -8.87 -12.03 -18.26
C LEU A 94 -7.83 -13.09 -17.84
N ASP A 95 -6.74 -13.20 -18.58
CA ASP A 95 -5.64 -14.11 -18.27
C ASP A 95 -4.93 -13.70 -16.98
N LEU A 96 -4.68 -12.39 -16.77
CA LEU A 96 -4.14 -11.87 -15.52
C LEU A 96 -5.06 -12.18 -14.33
N LEU A 97 -6.37 -11.98 -14.49
CA LEU A 97 -7.34 -12.32 -13.44
C LEU A 97 -7.33 -13.82 -13.15
N ALA A 98 -7.32 -14.67 -14.18
CA ALA A 98 -7.25 -16.12 -14.01
C ALA A 98 -5.95 -16.54 -13.31
N TYR A 99 -4.83 -15.89 -13.61
CA TYR A 99 -3.56 -16.13 -12.95
C TYR A 99 -3.59 -15.72 -11.48
N LEU A 100 -4.07 -14.51 -11.16
CA LEU A 100 -4.20 -14.04 -9.77
C LEU A 100 -5.15 -14.93 -8.94
N GLU A 101 -6.22 -15.43 -9.55
CA GLU A 101 -7.09 -16.43 -8.92
C GLU A 101 -6.37 -17.75 -8.66
N SER A 102 -5.52 -18.19 -9.58
CA SER A 102 -4.74 -19.43 -9.43
C SER A 102 -3.62 -19.32 -8.38
N LEU A 103 -3.10 -18.10 -8.15
CA LEU A 103 -2.10 -17.81 -7.12
C LEU A 103 -2.69 -17.76 -5.71
N ARG A 104 -4.01 -17.82 -5.58
CA ARG A 104 -4.67 -17.96 -4.29
C ARG A 104 -4.41 -19.38 -3.82
N GLU A 105 -3.34 -19.58 -3.05
CA GLU A 105 -3.08 -20.85 -2.39
C GLU A 105 -4.37 -21.32 -1.70
N ASP A 106 -4.74 -22.58 -1.93
CA ASP A 106 -5.64 -23.28 -1.03
C ASP A 106 -4.98 -23.20 0.34
N GLY A 107 -5.45 -22.27 1.17
CA GLY A 107 -4.83 -21.97 2.44
C GLY A 107 -4.70 -23.22 3.30
N GLU A 108 -3.46 -23.62 3.53
CA GLU A 108 -3.00 -24.19 4.80
C GLU A 108 -2.49 -23.06 5.70
#